data_AF-B8CII6-F1
#
_entry.id   AF-B8CII6-F1
#
_cell.length_a   1.000
_cell.length_b   1.000
_cell.length_c   1.000
_cell.angle_alpha   90.00
_cell.angle_beta   90.00
_cell.angle_gamma   90.00
#
_symmetry.space_group_name_H-M   'P 1'
#
loop_
_entity.id
_entity.type
_entity.pdbx_description
1 polymer ?
#
loop_
_entity_poly.entity_id
_entity_poly.type
_entity_poly.pdbx_seq_one_letter_code
_entity_poly.pdbx_strand_id
1 'polypeptide(L)'
;MSVLALGFVVLFIGIAFMGLPELNRTLKQHDRQQWDSLLGSQGRFMASFDRLTLFFWTLGRGFEISDNIDIQYAGHQAFKQATRVKYTILLGTSLIIIGFVISLFG
;
A
#
# COMPACT_ATOMS: atom_id res chain seq x y z
N MET A 1 -9.79 20.00 17.57
CA MET A 1 -9.92 18.54 17.83
C MET A 1 -10.60 17.76 16.70
N SER A 2 -11.70 18.24 16.10
CA SER A 2 -12.41 17.52 15.01
C SER A 2 -11.55 17.25 13.76
N VAL A 3 -10.69 18.19 13.37
CA VAL A 3 -9.77 18.05 12.22
C VAL A 3 -8.74 16.94 12.45
N LEU A 4 -8.20 16.83 13.68
CA LEU A 4 -7.28 15.75 14.06
C LEU A 4 -7.98 14.39 13.97
N ALA A 5 -9.18 14.27 14.54
CA ALA A 5 -9.97 13.04 14.49
C ALA A 5 -10.25 12.61 13.04
N LEU A 6 -10.65 13.56 12.18
CA LEU A 6 -10.88 13.30 10.76
C LEU A 6 -9.59 12.83 10.05
N GLY A 7 -8.46 13.46 10.35
CA GLY A 7 -7.15 13.05 9.81
C GLY A 7 -6.79 11.61 10.16
N PHE A 8 -6.99 11.19 11.41
CA PHE A 8 -6.77 9.79 11.82
C PHE A 8 -7.72 8.82 11.11
N VAL A 9 -9.01 9.16 10.99
CA VAL A 9 -9.98 8.31 10.28
C VAL A 9 -9.54 8.10 8.83
N VAL A 10 -9.17 9.17 8.12
CA VAL A 10 -8.68 9.09 6.74
C VAL A 10 -7.40 8.26 6.64
N LEU A 11 -6.45 8.45 7.56
CA LEU A 11 -5.21 7.68 7.62
C LEU A 11 -5.49 6.17 7.76
N PHE A 12 -6.34 5.78 8.71
CA PHE A 12 -6.68 4.38 8.95
C PHE A 12 -7.43 3.76 7.79
N ILE A 13 -8.31 4.51 7.12
CA ILE A 13 -8.96 4.08 5.87
C ILE A 13 -7.88 3.78 4.81
N GLY A 14 -6.92 4.68 4.61
CA GLY A 14 -5.82 4.46 3.68
C GLY A 14 -5.05 3.16 3.97
N ILE A 15 -4.67 2.95 5.24
CA ILE A 15 -3.96 1.74 5.67
C ILE A 15 -4.80 0.47 5.45
N ALA A 16 -6.11 0.52 5.74
CA ALA A 16 -7.01 -0.61 5.56
C ALA A 16 -7.13 -1.03 4.09
N PHE A 17 -7.14 -0.06 3.17
CA PHE A 17 -7.25 -0.31 1.72
C PHE A 17 -5.90 -0.60 1.02
N MET A 18 -4.81 -0.68 1.78
CA MET A 18 -3.45 -0.94 1.25
C MET A 18 -3.26 -2.35 0.68
N GLY A 19 -4.14 -3.29 1.01
CA GLY A 19 -4.04 -4.67 0.53
C GLY A 19 -4.21 -4.79 -0.99
N LEU A 20 -3.34 -5.57 -1.64
CA LEU A 20 -3.35 -5.88 -3.07
C LEU A 20 -3.60 -7.39 -3.29
N PRO A 21 -4.81 -7.90 -2.97
CA PRO A 21 -5.07 -9.34 -2.93
C PRO A 21 -4.98 -10.02 -4.30
N GLU A 22 -5.39 -9.33 -5.36
CA GLU A 22 -5.38 -9.85 -6.73
C GLU A 22 -3.95 -10.03 -7.24
N LEU A 23 -3.12 -8.98 -7.16
CA LEU A 23 -1.69 -9.06 -7.52
C LEU A 23 -0.94 -10.12 -6.70
N ASN A 24 -1.21 -10.21 -5.39
CA ASN A 24 -0.63 -11.25 -4.53
C ASN A 24 -1.00 -12.66 -5.00
N ARG A 25 -2.26 -12.87 -5.41
CA ARG A 25 -2.72 -14.16 -5.95
C ARG A 25 -2.07 -14.46 -7.30
N THR A 26 -2.01 -13.49 -8.21
CA THR A 26 -1.41 -13.64 -9.54
C THR A 26 0.08 -13.98 -9.44
N LEU A 27 0.83 -13.29 -8.57
CA LEU A 27 2.24 -13.60 -8.30
C LEU A 27 2.41 -15.04 -7.76
N LYS A 28 1.58 -15.48 -6.81
CA LYS A 28 1.64 -16.87 -6.29
C LYS A 28 1.40 -17.94 -7.37
N GLN A 29 0.60 -17.61 -8.38
CA GLN A 29 0.20 -18.54 -9.44
C GLN A 29 1.19 -18.57 -10.60
N HIS A 30 1.74 -17.41 -10.97
CA HIS A 30 2.51 -17.25 -12.20
C HIS A 30 4.00 -16.99 -11.99
N ASP A 31 4.40 -16.44 -10.85
CA ASP A 31 5.80 -16.16 -10.53
C ASP A 31 6.07 -16.31 -9.03
N ARG A 32 6.13 -17.57 -8.61
CA ARG A 32 6.38 -17.96 -7.21
C ARG A 32 7.74 -17.46 -6.73
N GLN A 33 8.74 -17.42 -7.60
CA GLN A 33 10.09 -17.00 -7.24
C GLN A 33 10.12 -15.50 -6.93
N GLN A 34 9.49 -14.67 -7.77
CA GLN A 34 9.34 -13.25 -7.48
C GLN A 34 8.48 -13.04 -6.23
N TRP A 35 7.40 -13.79 -6.07
CA TRP A 35 6.58 -13.77 -4.85
C TRP A 35 7.41 -14.08 -3.59
N ASP A 36 8.20 -15.14 -3.60
CA ASP A 36 9.09 -15.53 -2.51
C ASP A 36 10.22 -14.51 -2.28
N SER A 37 10.71 -13.82 -3.30
CA SER A 37 11.69 -12.72 -3.09
C SER A 37 11.07 -11.50 -2.41
N LEU A 38 9.81 -11.20 -2.72
CA LEU A 38 9.07 -10.07 -2.16
C LEU A 38 8.57 -10.34 -0.75
N LEU A 39 8.26 -11.60 -0.42
CA LEU A 39 7.55 -11.98 0.81
C LEU A 39 8.28 -13.04 1.66
N GLY A 40 9.17 -13.82 1.06
CA GLY A 40 9.87 -14.94 1.69
C GLY A 40 11.13 -14.56 2.48
N SER A 41 11.58 -13.29 2.45
CA SER A 41 12.73 -12.84 3.26
C SER A 41 12.37 -12.48 4.71
N GLN A 42 11.09 -12.39 5.06
CA GLN A 42 10.66 -12.05 6.42
C GLN A 42 9.99 -13.26 7.09
N GLY A 43 10.59 -13.74 8.19
CA GLY A 43 10.07 -14.87 8.96
C GLY A 43 8.60 -14.66 9.41
N ARG A 44 7.93 -15.78 9.75
CA ARG A 44 6.47 -15.93 10.07
C ARG A 44 5.81 -14.88 10.98
N PHE A 45 6.57 -13.97 11.59
CA PHE A 45 6.08 -12.91 12.48
C PHE A 45 5.57 -11.65 11.74
N MET A 46 5.74 -11.51 10.42
CA MET A 46 5.59 -10.25 9.68
C MET A 46 4.53 -10.26 8.56
N ALA A 47 3.46 -11.07 8.68
CA ALA A 47 2.38 -11.14 7.67
C ALA A 47 1.65 -9.79 7.39
N SER A 48 1.80 -8.80 8.28
CA SER A 48 1.29 -7.43 8.09
C SER A 48 2.27 -6.53 7.31
N PHE A 49 3.58 -6.75 7.45
CA PHE A 49 4.63 -6.04 6.70
C PHE A 49 4.77 -6.57 5.26
N ASP A 50 4.32 -7.80 5.01
CA ASP A 50 4.16 -8.38 3.67
C ASP A 50 3.33 -7.50 2.71
N ARG A 51 2.31 -6.81 3.24
CA ARG A 51 1.48 -5.89 2.44
C ARG A 51 2.23 -4.62 2.07
N LEU A 52 3.11 -4.13 2.94
CA LEU A 52 3.92 -2.93 2.70
C LEU A 52 4.95 -3.19 1.60
N THR A 53 5.66 -4.31 1.65
CA THR A 53 6.67 -4.65 0.64
C THR A 53 6.05 -4.78 -0.74
N LEU A 54 4.94 -5.53 -0.87
CA LEU A 54 4.23 -5.65 -2.13
C LEU A 54 3.68 -4.29 -2.60
N PHE A 55 3.17 -3.46 -1.69
CA PHE A 55 2.66 -2.13 -1.99
C PHE A 55 3.75 -1.19 -2.52
N PHE A 56 4.92 -1.14 -1.87
CA PHE A 56 6.05 -0.32 -2.31
C PHE A 56 6.62 -0.82 -3.63
N TRP A 57 6.75 -2.13 -3.79
CA TRP A 57 7.17 -2.73 -5.06
C TRP A 57 6.19 -2.38 -6.20
N THR A 58 4.88 -2.42 -5.92
CA THR A 58 3.84 -2.03 -6.88
C THR A 58 3.93 -0.54 -7.22
N LEU A 59 4.10 0.34 -6.22
CA LEU A 59 4.31 1.78 -6.45
C LEU A 59 5.59 2.07 -7.26
N GLY A 60 6.63 1.25 -7.07
CA GLY A 60 7.87 1.28 -7.86
C GLY A 60 7.75 0.63 -9.24
N ARG A 61 6.55 0.18 -9.64
CA ARG A 61 6.27 -0.48 -10.93
C ARG A 61 7.09 -1.74 -11.20
N GLY A 62 7.51 -2.46 -10.15
CA GLY A 62 8.35 -3.65 -10.32
C GLY A 62 7.70 -4.77 -11.16
N PHE A 63 6.37 -4.77 -11.31
CA PHE A 63 5.63 -5.72 -12.15
C PHE A 63 5.89 -5.53 -13.66
N GLU A 64 6.36 -4.37 -14.10
CA GLU A 64 6.65 -4.10 -15.52
C GLU A 64 7.85 -4.92 -16.03
N ILE A 65 8.70 -5.41 -15.12
CA ILE A 65 9.87 -6.23 -15.43
C ILE A 65 9.49 -7.70 -15.66
N SER A 66 8.29 -8.12 -15.23
CA SER A 66 7.85 -9.51 -15.37
C SER A 66 7.49 -9.81 -16.83
N ASP A 67 7.95 -10.95 -17.36
CA ASP A 67 7.60 -11.42 -18.72
C ASP A 67 6.14 -11.93 -18.81
N ASN A 68 5.46 -12.09 -17.67
CA ASN A 68 4.10 -12.61 -17.64
C ASN A 68 3.06 -11.48 -17.76
N ILE A 69 2.24 -11.55 -18.82
CA ILE A 69 1.19 -10.57 -19.13
C ILE A 69 0.15 -10.47 -18.00
N ASP A 70 -0.20 -11.58 -17.33
CA ASP A 70 -1.18 -11.57 -16.24
C ASP A 70 -0.65 -10.78 -15.03
N ILE A 71 0.65 -10.89 -14.74
CA ILE A 71 1.32 -10.13 -13.68
C ILE A 71 1.35 -8.64 -14.04
N GLN A 72 1.66 -8.29 -15.29
CA GLN A 72 1.65 -6.90 -15.74
C GLN A 72 0.25 -6.29 -15.66
N TYR A 73 -0.78 -7.03 -16.06
CA TYR A 73 -2.17 -6.59 -16.02
C TYR A 73 -2.66 -6.38 -14.58
N ALA A 74 -2.48 -7.39 -13.71
CA ALA A 74 -2.82 -7.29 -12.30
C ALA A 74 -2.01 -6.17 -11.61
N GLY A 75 -0.74 -6.01 -11.99
CA GLY A 75 0.16 -4.96 -11.52
C GLY A 75 -0.33 -3.57 -11.88
N HIS A 76 -0.82 -3.35 -13.11
CA HIS A 76 -1.40 -2.08 -13.52
C HIS A 76 -2.66 -1.71 -12.72
N GLN A 77 -3.54 -2.68 -12.46
CA GLN A 77 -4.72 -2.45 -11.64
C GLN A 77 -4.34 -2.13 -10.18
N ALA A 78 -3.42 -2.93 -9.63
CA ALA A 78 -2.87 -2.74 -8.30
C ALA A 78 -2.15 -1.39 -8.16
N PHE A 79 -1.45 -0.91 -9.19
CA PHE A 79 -0.79 0.40 -9.20
C PHE A 79 -1.79 1.55 -9.08
N LYS A 80 -2.92 1.48 -9.78
CA LYS A 80 -4.00 2.47 -9.66
C LYS A 80 -4.56 2.51 -8.25
N GLN A 81 -4.81 1.34 -7.65
CA GLN A 81 -5.26 1.24 -6.27
C GLN A 81 -4.21 1.78 -5.28
N ALA A 82 -2.96 1.35 -5.42
CA ALA A 82 -1.86 1.74 -4.56
C ALA A 82 -1.63 3.26 -4.60
N THR A 83 -1.75 3.86 -5.78
CA THR A 83 -1.67 5.32 -5.95
C THR A 83 -2.80 6.05 -5.23
N ARG A 84 -4.04 5.55 -5.30
CA ARG A 84 -5.16 6.13 -4.54
C ARG A 84 -4.90 6.07 -3.04
N VAL A 85 -4.48 4.90 -2.55
CA VAL A 85 -4.14 4.70 -1.14
C VAL A 85 -3.01 5.62 -0.69
N LYS A 86 -1.95 5.78 -1.50
CA LYS A 86 -0.86 6.72 -1.22
C LYS A 86 -1.39 8.13 -0.99
N TYR A 87 -2.26 8.63 -1.86
CA TYR A 87 -2.84 9.96 -1.72
C TYR A 87 -3.81 10.06 -0.54
N THR A 88 -4.58 9.01 -0.22
CA THR A 88 -5.42 8.97 0.98
C THR A 88 -4.58 9.08 2.26
N ILE A 89 -3.48 8.33 2.35
CA ILE A 89 -2.57 8.40 3.50
C ILE A 89 -1.95 9.80 3.60
N LEU A 90 -1.47 10.37 2.50
CA LEU A 90 -0.92 11.73 2.48
C LEU A 90 -1.93 12.78 2.92
N LEU A 91 -3.19 12.65 2.49
CA LEU A 91 -4.28 13.55 2.89
C LEU A 91 -4.55 13.43 4.40
N GLY A 92 -4.66 12.20 4.92
CA GLY A 92 -4.84 11.95 6.35
C GLY A 92 -3.71 12.55 7.18
N THR A 93 -2.46 12.28 6.80
CA THR A 93 -1.28 12.86 7.46
C THR A 93 -1.27 14.38 7.40
N SER A 94 -1.64 14.99 6.26
CA SER A 94 -1.71 16.44 6.13
C SER A 94 -2.75 17.06 7.06
N LEU A 95 -3.94 16.45 7.17
CA LEU A 95 -4.98 16.87 8.11
C LEU A 95 -4.53 16.76 9.57
N ILE A 96 -3.79 15.71 9.91
CA ILE A 96 -3.23 15.55 11.26
C ILE A 96 -2.26 16.68 11.57
N ILE A 97 -1.32 17.00 10.66
CA ILE A 97 -0.35 18.08 10.84
C ILE A 97 -1.08 19.43 11.00
N ILE A 98 -2.03 19.74 10.13
CA ILE A 98 -2.80 21.00 10.19
C ILE A 98 -3.59 21.06 11.51
N GLY A 99 -4.30 19.99 11.87
CA GLY A 99 -5.08 19.94 13.10
C GLY A 99 -4.23 20.04 14.35
N PHE A 100 -3.00 19.51 14.32
CA PHE A 100 -2.03 19.62 15.40
C PHE A 100 -1.54 21.06 15.58
N VAL A 101 -1.15 21.73 14.48
CA VAL A 101 -0.75 23.15 14.51
C VAL A 101 -1.88 24.03 15.03
N ILE A 102 -3.11 23.85 14.52
CA ILE A 102 -4.27 24.61 15.01
C ILE A 102 -4.47 24.38 16.52
N SER A 103 -4.35 23.14 17.00
CA SER A 103 -4.53 22.84 18.42
C SER A 103 -3.43 23.40 19.33
N LEU A 104 -2.25 23.70 18.80
CA LEU A 104 -1.15 24.31 19.56
C LEU A 104 -1.27 25.83 19.65
N PHE A 105 -1.82 26.47 18.62
CA PHE A 105 -1.85 27.94 18.49
C PHE A 105 -3.24 28.57 18.61
N GLY A 106 -4.31 27.77 18.68
CA GLY A 106 -5.69 28.21 18.86
C GLY A 106 -6.33 27.58 20.08
#